data_AF-A0A9P1EHL9-F1
#
_entry.id   AF-A0A9P1EHL9-F1
#
_cell.length_a   1.000
_cell.length_b   1.000
_cell.length_c   1.000
_cell.angle_alpha   90.00
_cell.angle_beta   90.00
_cell.angle_gamma   90.00
#
_symmetry.space_group_name_H-M   'P 1'
#
loop_
_entity.id
_entity.type
_entity.pdbx_description
1 polymer ?
#
loop_
_entity_poly.entity_id
_entity_poly.type
_entity_poly.pdbx_seq_one_letter_code
_entity_poly.pdbx_strand_id
1 'polypeptide(L)'
;MRLPSIMFCIFLLLFVNASHAQQCGSQAGGAVCAAGNCCSQYGYCGNTAEYCSPSSGCQSQCWSSGAGAPPPPATPTAPSAGGGDISGVISQSVFNDMLKYRDDTRCHAPGFYTYDAFIAAAKSFGDFGTTGDSDTIKREIAAFLGQTSHETGGWDTAPDGRYAWGYCFLRENTLDSYCNVTQAWSCAPGQKYFGRGPIQISYNYNYGPAGQALGYDLISNPDLVATDSTVSFKTALWFWMTPQGAKPSCHDVMTGKWTPS
;
A
#
# COMPACT_ATOMS: atom_id res chain seq x y z
N MET A 1 -40.18 -4.19 61.59
CA MET A 1 -39.30 -3.51 60.61
C MET A 1 -39.25 -4.39 59.37
N ARG A 2 -39.78 -3.90 58.24
CA ARG A 2 -39.78 -4.60 56.94
C ARG A 2 -38.73 -3.91 56.06
N LEU A 3 -37.74 -4.64 55.54
CA LEU A 3 -36.85 -4.14 54.48
C LEU A 3 -37.51 -4.35 53.10
N PRO A 4 -37.44 -3.38 52.17
CA PRO A 4 -37.95 -3.55 50.81
C PRO A 4 -36.88 -4.12 49.87
N SER A 5 -37.32 -5.01 48.98
CA SER A 5 -36.56 -5.58 47.88
C SER A 5 -36.17 -4.53 46.85
N ILE A 6 -34.88 -4.40 46.55
CA ILE A 6 -34.36 -3.54 45.47
C ILE A 6 -34.25 -4.39 44.20
N MET A 7 -35.12 -4.09 43.24
CA MET A 7 -35.14 -4.63 41.89
C MET A 7 -34.05 -3.94 41.05
N PHE A 8 -33.01 -4.68 40.65
CA PHE A 8 -31.91 -4.15 39.84
C PHE A 8 -32.24 -4.30 38.35
N CYS A 9 -32.76 -3.23 37.73
CA CYS A 9 -32.90 -3.14 36.27
C CYS A 9 -31.51 -2.96 35.64
N ILE A 10 -31.03 -3.96 34.92
CA ILE A 10 -29.83 -3.87 34.08
C ILE A 10 -30.23 -3.14 32.78
N PHE A 11 -29.86 -1.86 32.68
CA PHE A 11 -29.88 -1.13 31.41
C PHE A 11 -28.67 -1.55 30.57
N LEU A 12 -28.93 -2.25 29.46
CA LEU A 12 -27.92 -2.52 28.44
C LEU A 12 -27.66 -1.24 27.63
N LEU A 13 -26.57 -0.53 27.95
CA LEU A 13 -26.08 0.60 27.15
C LEU A 13 -25.39 0.06 25.89
N LEU A 14 -26.09 0.13 24.75
CA LEU A 14 -25.48 -0.03 23.43
C LEU A 14 -24.65 1.22 23.12
N PHE A 15 -23.34 1.15 23.29
CA PHE A 15 -22.42 2.16 22.79
C PHE A 15 -22.36 2.07 21.26
N VAL A 16 -23.17 2.87 20.59
CA VAL A 16 -22.99 3.16 19.16
C VAL A 16 -21.77 4.08 19.08
N ASN A 17 -20.62 3.54 18.65
CA ASN A 17 -19.49 4.38 18.26
C ASN A 17 -19.89 5.13 16.99
N ALA A 18 -20.50 6.30 17.15
CA ALA A 18 -20.61 7.26 16.08
C ALA A 18 -19.19 7.71 15.73
N SER A 19 -18.69 7.28 14.58
CA SER A 19 -17.55 7.89 13.91
C SER A 19 -17.94 9.33 13.57
N HIS A 20 -17.67 10.25 14.48
CA HIS A 20 -17.95 11.67 14.28
C HIS A 20 -16.98 12.18 13.21
N ALA A 21 -17.46 12.35 11.98
CA ALA A 21 -16.71 13.07 10.96
C ALA A 21 -16.41 14.49 11.48
N GLN A 22 -15.14 14.91 11.39
CA GLN A 22 -14.72 16.25 11.82
C GLN A 22 -15.55 17.30 11.06
N GLN A 23 -16.19 18.20 11.82
CA GLN A 23 -16.97 19.30 11.26
C GLN A 23 -16.07 20.49 10.90
N CYS A 24 -16.44 21.21 9.85
CA CYS A 24 -15.69 22.34 9.30
C CYS A 24 -16.62 23.36 8.62
N GLY A 25 -16.05 24.46 8.15
CA GLY A 25 -16.75 25.43 7.32
C GLY A 25 -17.76 26.27 8.12
N SER A 26 -18.72 26.85 7.41
CA SER A 26 -19.75 27.74 7.99
C SER A 26 -20.57 27.06 9.10
N GLN A 27 -20.76 25.75 9.00
CA GLN A 27 -21.46 24.91 9.98
C GLN A 27 -20.68 24.75 11.30
N ALA A 28 -19.37 25.03 11.28
CA ALA A 28 -18.48 24.91 12.43
C ALA A 28 -17.72 26.21 12.72
N GLY A 29 -18.35 27.37 12.50
CA GLY A 29 -17.76 28.67 12.83
C GLY A 29 -16.51 29.04 12.01
N GLY A 30 -16.38 28.48 10.80
CA GLY A 30 -15.22 28.69 9.93
C GLY A 30 -14.03 27.77 10.24
N ALA A 31 -14.21 26.71 11.05
CA ALA A 31 -13.17 25.75 11.32
C ALA A 31 -12.64 25.10 10.04
N VAL A 32 -11.33 24.93 9.95
CA VAL A 32 -10.65 24.19 8.88
C VAL A 32 -10.41 22.75 9.30
N CYS A 33 -10.32 21.85 8.31
CA CYS A 33 -10.09 20.44 8.57
C CYS A 33 -8.64 20.15 8.94
N ALA A 34 -8.43 19.18 9.84
CA ALA A 34 -7.10 18.69 10.16
C ALA A 34 -6.49 17.93 8.97
N ALA A 35 -5.16 17.78 8.99
CA ALA A 35 -4.39 17.05 7.98
C ALA A 35 -4.57 17.55 6.53
N GLY A 36 -4.95 18.82 6.33
CA GLY A 36 -5.10 19.41 5.00
C GLY A 36 -6.32 18.90 4.21
N ASN A 37 -7.27 18.22 4.85
CA ASN A 37 -8.49 17.75 4.22
C ASN A 37 -9.38 18.91 3.75
N CYS A 38 -10.19 18.68 2.74
CA CYS A 38 -11.11 19.68 2.24
C CYS A 38 -12.38 19.72 3.06
N CYS A 39 -12.95 20.91 3.18
CA CYS A 39 -14.26 21.08 3.80
C CYS A 39 -15.35 21.04 2.73
N SER A 40 -16.18 20.00 2.75
CA SER A 40 -17.33 19.87 1.83
C SER A 40 -18.35 20.99 2.01
N GLN A 41 -19.25 21.16 1.04
CA GLN A 41 -20.40 22.06 1.15
C GLN A 41 -21.29 21.79 2.38
N TYR A 42 -21.24 20.56 2.90
CA TYR A 42 -22.04 20.12 4.05
C TYR A 42 -21.35 20.31 5.41
N GLY A 43 -20.12 20.84 5.43
CA GLY A 43 -19.40 21.13 6.66
C GLY A 43 -18.72 19.91 7.29
N TYR A 44 -18.32 18.96 6.45
CA TYR A 44 -17.55 17.78 6.87
C TYR A 44 -16.21 17.71 6.16
N CYS A 45 -15.22 17.20 6.87
CA CYS A 45 -13.86 17.01 6.38
C CYS A 45 -13.68 15.71 5.61
N GLY A 46 -13.01 15.80 4.46
CA GLY A 46 -12.68 14.66 3.61
C GLY A 46 -11.75 15.05 2.47
N ASN A 47 -11.33 14.08 1.67
CA ASN A 47 -10.30 14.28 0.64
C ASN A 47 -10.73 13.82 -0.77
N THR A 48 -12.02 13.49 -0.95
CA THR A 48 -12.57 13.12 -2.27
C THR A 48 -13.12 14.34 -3.01
N ALA A 49 -13.48 14.18 -4.28
CA ALA A 49 -13.97 15.28 -5.11
C ALA A 49 -15.22 15.96 -4.53
N GLU A 50 -16.08 15.20 -3.85
CA GLU A 50 -17.29 15.70 -3.17
C GLU A 50 -16.97 16.68 -2.04
N TYR A 51 -15.77 16.56 -1.45
CA TYR A 51 -15.28 17.42 -0.37
C TYR A 51 -14.40 18.54 -0.89
N CYS A 52 -13.62 18.27 -1.94
CA CYS A 52 -12.52 19.13 -2.38
C CYS A 52 -12.81 19.98 -3.62
N SER A 53 -13.78 19.59 -4.45
CA SER A 53 -14.03 20.31 -5.70
C SER A 53 -14.73 21.65 -5.42
N PRO A 54 -14.23 22.77 -5.99
CA PRO A 54 -14.96 24.03 -5.99
C PRO A 54 -16.35 23.90 -6.62
N SER A 55 -16.51 23.06 -7.65
CA SER A 55 -17.81 22.83 -8.30
C SER A 55 -18.80 22.03 -7.45
N SER A 56 -18.31 21.31 -6.44
CA SER A 56 -19.13 20.60 -5.43
C SER A 56 -19.37 21.45 -4.17
N GLY A 57 -19.05 22.75 -4.22
CA GLY A 57 -19.29 23.69 -3.13
C GLY A 57 -18.31 23.55 -1.96
N CYS A 58 -17.08 23.09 -2.21
CA CYS A 58 -16.04 23.08 -1.19
C CYS A 58 -15.88 24.47 -0.53
N GLN A 59 -15.84 24.49 0.81
CA GLN A 59 -15.81 25.72 1.61
C GLN A 59 -14.39 26.18 1.97
N SER A 60 -13.45 25.26 2.19
CA SER A 60 -12.07 25.59 2.60
C SER A 60 -11.11 24.46 2.27
N GLN A 61 -9.82 24.78 2.06
CA GLN A 61 -8.78 23.81 1.67
C GLN A 61 -9.14 23.09 0.35
N CYS A 62 -9.84 23.80 -0.55
CA CYS A 62 -10.32 23.28 -1.82
C CYS A 62 -9.21 23.14 -2.85
N TRP A 63 -9.46 22.33 -3.87
CA TRP A 63 -8.61 22.32 -5.06
C TRP A 63 -8.71 23.67 -5.79
N SER A 64 -7.57 24.22 -6.22
CA SER A 64 -7.52 25.53 -6.88
C SER A 64 -8.12 25.48 -8.29
N SER A 65 -8.96 26.47 -8.63
CA SER A 65 -9.74 26.59 -9.87
C SER A 65 -8.90 26.97 -11.11
N GLY A 66 -7.79 26.29 -11.35
CA GLY A 66 -6.86 26.59 -12.44
C GLY A 66 -5.71 25.59 -12.61
N ALA A 67 -5.44 24.76 -11.61
CA ALA A 67 -4.86 23.45 -11.84
C ALA A 67 -6.07 22.54 -12.10
N GLY A 68 -6.22 22.04 -13.34
CA GLY A 68 -7.12 20.92 -13.58
C GLY A 68 -6.86 19.87 -12.51
N ALA A 69 -7.92 19.21 -12.03
CA ALA A 69 -7.78 18.06 -11.14
C ALA A 69 -6.55 17.24 -11.62
N PRO A 70 -5.59 16.88 -10.75
CA PRO A 70 -4.58 15.92 -11.17
C PRO A 70 -5.36 14.80 -11.88
N PRO A 71 -4.97 14.41 -13.12
CA PRO A 71 -5.68 13.34 -13.80
C PRO A 71 -5.83 12.23 -12.77
N PRO A 72 -7.03 11.63 -12.61
CA PRO A 72 -7.16 10.51 -11.71
C PRO A 72 -5.96 9.61 -12.01
N PRO A 73 -5.13 9.23 -11.00
CA PRO A 73 -4.16 8.17 -11.22
C PRO A 73 -4.95 7.10 -11.93
N ALA A 74 -4.50 6.69 -13.14
CA ALA A 74 -5.23 5.72 -13.95
C ALA A 74 -5.71 4.66 -12.98
N THR A 75 -7.04 4.55 -12.80
CA THR A 75 -7.61 3.78 -11.69
C THR A 75 -6.90 2.44 -11.75
N PRO A 76 -6.03 2.10 -10.78
CA PRO A 76 -5.64 0.70 -10.67
C PRO A 76 -6.98 0.05 -10.44
N THR A 77 -7.36 -0.86 -11.33
CA THR A 77 -8.57 -1.66 -11.18
C THR A 77 -8.66 -2.00 -9.71
N ALA A 78 -9.66 -1.44 -9.01
CA ALA A 78 -9.84 -1.70 -7.59
C ALA A 78 -9.75 -3.22 -7.42
N PRO A 79 -9.08 -3.76 -6.38
CA PRO A 79 -8.90 -5.19 -6.21
C PRO A 79 -10.24 -5.87 -6.43
N SER A 80 -10.43 -6.50 -7.58
CA SER A 80 -11.56 -7.37 -7.77
C SER A 80 -11.34 -8.47 -6.75
N ALA A 81 -12.30 -8.68 -5.86
CA ALA A 81 -12.27 -9.71 -4.82
C ALA A 81 -12.23 -11.16 -5.39
N GLY A 82 -11.81 -11.32 -6.65
CA GLY A 82 -11.48 -12.57 -7.31
C GLY A 82 -10.26 -12.42 -8.22
N GLY A 83 -9.18 -11.80 -7.73
CA GLY A 83 -7.91 -11.76 -8.46
C GLY A 83 -7.39 -13.18 -8.74
N GLY A 84 -6.82 -13.38 -9.94
CA GLY A 84 -6.47 -14.72 -10.41
C GLY A 84 -5.45 -15.38 -9.47
N ASP A 85 -5.78 -16.60 -9.05
CA ASP A 85 -4.97 -17.36 -8.12
C ASP A 85 -3.74 -17.92 -8.84
N ILE A 86 -2.57 -17.31 -8.63
CA ILE A 86 -1.31 -17.75 -9.25
C ILE A 86 -0.72 -19.02 -8.62
N SER A 87 -1.35 -19.60 -7.59
CA SER A 87 -0.86 -20.84 -6.94
C SER A 87 -0.81 -22.05 -7.89
N GLY A 88 -1.58 -22.03 -8.98
CA GLY A 88 -1.51 -23.01 -10.06
C GLY A 88 -0.33 -22.81 -11.02
N VAL A 89 0.33 -21.65 -10.97
CA VAL A 89 1.45 -21.27 -11.84
C VAL A 89 2.79 -21.43 -11.11
N ILE A 90 2.87 -20.90 -9.89
CA ILE A 90 4.05 -20.99 -9.02
C ILE A 90 3.65 -21.74 -7.75
N SER A 91 4.16 -22.96 -7.59
CA SER A 91 3.93 -23.73 -6.37
C SER A 91 4.77 -23.18 -5.21
N GLN A 92 4.38 -23.53 -3.99
CA GLN A 92 5.18 -23.22 -2.79
C GLN A 92 6.61 -23.79 -2.88
N SER A 93 6.78 -24.97 -3.47
CA SER A 93 8.11 -25.55 -3.66
C SER A 93 8.97 -24.71 -4.60
N VAL A 94 8.42 -24.27 -5.74
CA VAL A 94 9.15 -23.41 -6.68
C VAL A 94 9.45 -22.05 -6.06
N PHE A 95 8.51 -21.44 -5.33
CA PHE A 95 8.76 -20.22 -4.58
C PHE A 95 9.90 -20.38 -3.56
N ASN A 96 9.90 -21.49 -2.82
CA ASN A 96 10.96 -21.80 -1.87
C ASN A 96 12.30 -22.06 -2.55
N ASP A 97 12.32 -22.74 -3.70
CA ASP A 97 13.55 -22.99 -4.46
C ASP A 97 14.13 -21.71 -5.05
N MET A 98 13.27 -20.80 -5.55
CA MET A 98 13.70 -19.49 -6.05
C MET A 98 14.24 -18.60 -4.92
N LEU A 99 13.61 -18.63 -3.75
CA LEU A 99 13.98 -17.82 -2.58
C LEU A 99 14.61 -18.67 -1.47
N LYS A 100 15.59 -19.49 -1.87
CA LYS A 100 16.16 -20.61 -1.10
C LYS A 100 16.70 -20.23 0.27
N TYR A 101 17.42 -19.11 0.37
CA TYR A 101 18.11 -18.69 1.59
C TYR A 101 17.44 -17.54 2.33
N ARG A 102 16.22 -17.11 1.96
CA ARG A 102 15.54 -15.97 2.61
C ARG A 102 15.32 -16.18 4.12
N ASP A 103 15.17 -17.44 4.54
CA ASP A 103 14.93 -17.84 5.93
C ASP A 103 16.22 -18.30 6.64
N ASP A 104 17.39 -18.14 6.00
CA ASP A 104 18.67 -18.43 6.62
C ASP A 104 18.94 -17.47 7.80
N THR A 105 19.58 -17.97 8.85
CA THR A 105 19.93 -17.17 10.05
C THR A 105 20.83 -15.96 9.78
N ARG A 106 21.50 -15.90 8.62
CA ARG A 106 22.30 -14.75 8.18
C ARG A 106 21.45 -13.63 7.60
N CYS A 107 20.17 -13.89 7.33
CA CYS A 107 19.24 -12.90 6.83
C CYS A 107 18.64 -12.08 7.97
N HIS A 108 18.17 -10.89 7.61
CA HIS A 108 17.63 -9.90 8.54
C HIS A 108 16.10 -10.02 8.65
N ALA A 109 15.49 -10.88 7.85
CA ALA A 109 14.06 -11.10 7.78
C ALA A 109 13.64 -12.60 7.76
N PRO A 110 14.32 -13.51 8.50
CA PRO A 110 13.99 -14.93 8.42
C PRO A 110 12.55 -15.17 8.93
N GLY A 111 11.78 -15.94 8.16
CA GLY A 111 10.38 -16.26 8.44
C GLY A 111 9.38 -15.15 8.08
N PHE A 112 9.84 -13.97 7.61
CA PHE A 112 8.94 -12.87 7.29
C PHE A 112 8.24 -13.08 5.95
N TYR A 113 8.98 -13.43 4.89
CA TYR A 113 8.43 -13.57 3.53
C TYR A 113 7.90 -14.98 3.31
N THR A 114 6.59 -15.15 3.45
CA THR A 114 5.93 -16.45 3.30
C THR A 114 5.25 -16.57 1.94
N TYR A 115 5.15 -17.80 1.45
CA TYR A 115 4.40 -18.11 0.23
C TYR A 115 2.92 -17.69 0.34
N ASP A 116 2.29 -17.95 1.48
CA ASP A 116 0.88 -17.60 1.70
C ASP A 116 0.66 -16.09 1.64
N ALA A 117 1.57 -15.29 2.20
CA ALA A 117 1.51 -13.83 2.09
C ALA A 117 1.70 -13.35 0.64
N PHE A 118 2.60 -13.97 -0.11
CA PHE A 118 2.79 -13.66 -1.54
C PHE A 118 1.51 -13.96 -2.34
N ILE A 119 0.91 -15.15 -2.17
CA ILE A 119 -0.33 -15.53 -2.85
C ILE A 119 -1.51 -14.64 -2.42
N ALA A 120 -1.65 -14.35 -1.12
CA ALA A 120 -2.69 -13.46 -0.60
C ALA A 120 -2.57 -12.04 -1.17
N ALA A 121 -1.35 -11.52 -1.29
CA ALA A 121 -1.09 -10.24 -1.91
C ALA A 121 -1.39 -10.27 -3.42
N ALA A 122 -0.92 -11.28 -4.15
CA ALA A 122 -1.16 -11.45 -5.58
C ALA A 122 -2.66 -11.49 -5.92
N LYS A 123 -3.48 -12.13 -5.09
CA LYS A 123 -4.96 -12.15 -5.23
C LYS A 123 -5.61 -10.75 -5.18
N SER A 124 -4.89 -9.74 -4.71
CA SER A 124 -5.38 -8.35 -4.72
C SER A 124 -5.11 -7.63 -6.06
N PHE A 125 -4.36 -8.25 -6.98
CA PHE A 125 -3.98 -7.69 -8.28
C PHE A 125 -4.32 -8.69 -9.39
N GLY A 126 -5.57 -8.66 -9.86
CA GLY A 126 -6.13 -9.74 -10.68
C GLY A 126 -5.39 -10.04 -11.99
N ASP A 127 -4.66 -9.07 -12.54
CA ASP A 127 -3.92 -9.20 -13.80
C ASP A 127 -2.47 -9.72 -13.62
N PHE A 128 -1.93 -9.65 -12.40
CA PHE A 128 -0.56 -10.07 -12.11
C PHE A 128 -0.42 -11.59 -12.22
N GLY A 129 0.48 -12.06 -13.10
CA GLY A 129 0.72 -13.50 -13.29
C GLY A 129 -0.47 -14.25 -13.89
N THR A 130 -1.40 -13.55 -14.54
CA THR A 130 -2.62 -14.11 -15.14
C THR A 130 -2.87 -13.58 -16.54
N THR A 131 -2.00 -12.69 -17.04
CA THR A 131 -2.09 -12.05 -18.34
C THR A 131 -1.17 -12.71 -19.35
N GLY A 132 -1.71 -13.11 -20.51
CA GLY A 132 -0.95 -13.67 -21.62
C GLY A 132 -0.89 -15.21 -21.61
N ASP A 133 0.03 -15.77 -22.40
CA ASP A 133 0.26 -17.21 -22.42
C ASP A 133 1.08 -17.70 -21.22
N SER A 134 1.23 -19.04 -21.09
CA SER A 134 1.93 -19.64 -19.96
C SER A 134 3.37 -19.13 -19.78
N ASP A 135 4.07 -18.87 -20.87
CA ASP A 135 5.46 -18.40 -20.84
C ASP A 135 5.52 -16.93 -20.42
N THR A 136 4.58 -16.10 -20.87
CA THR A 136 4.45 -14.69 -20.46
C THR A 136 4.13 -14.59 -18.98
N ILE A 137 3.17 -15.38 -18.51
CA ILE A 137 2.77 -15.44 -17.09
C ILE A 137 3.96 -15.84 -16.20
N LYS A 138 4.67 -16.93 -16.54
CA LYS A 138 5.84 -17.38 -15.78
C LYS A 138 6.96 -16.34 -15.81
N ARG A 139 7.17 -15.69 -16.94
CA ARG A 139 8.19 -14.65 -17.12
C ARG A 139 7.89 -13.41 -16.29
N GLU A 140 6.62 -12.99 -16.19
CA GLU A 140 6.24 -11.88 -15.32
C GLU A 140 6.55 -12.19 -13.86
N ILE A 141 6.12 -13.36 -13.36
CA ILE A 141 6.39 -13.77 -11.98
C ILE A 141 7.90 -13.86 -11.72
N ALA A 142 8.66 -14.45 -12.65
CA ALA A 142 10.11 -14.54 -12.53
C ALA A 142 10.78 -13.16 -12.55
N ALA A 143 10.31 -12.23 -13.39
CA ALA A 143 10.85 -10.88 -13.45
C ALA A 143 10.53 -10.07 -12.19
N PHE A 144 9.30 -10.19 -11.66
CA PHE A 144 8.92 -9.59 -10.39
C PHE A 144 9.82 -10.09 -9.26
N LEU A 145 9.90 -11.41 -9.08
CA LEU A 145 10.75 -12.03 -8.05
C LEU A 145 12.23 -11.72 -8.26
N GLY A 146 12.70 -11.61 -9.50
CA GLY A 146 14.07 -11.25 -9.82
C GLY A 146 14.42 -9.83 -9.40
N GLN A 147 13.56 -8.86 -9.72
CA GLN A 147 13.78 -7.46 -9.33
C GLN A 147 13.68 -7.29 -7.82
N THR A 148 12.65 -7.83 -7.18
CA THR A 148 12.52 -7.71 -5.73
C THR A 148 13.60 -8.48 -4.97
N SER A 149 14.12 -9.57 -5.53
CA SER A 149 15.30 -10.25 -4.99
C SER A 149 16.54 -9.36 -5.04
N HIS A 150 16.74 -8.61 -6.12
CA HIS A 150 17.84 -7.66 -6.24
C HIS A 150 17.77 -6.57 -5.16
N GLU A 151 16.58 -6.01 -4.92
CA GLU A 151 16.36 -4.97 -3.91
C GLU A 151 16.63 -5.45 -2.47
N THR A 152 16.50 -6.76 -2.22
CA THR A 152 16.47 -7.33 -0.86
C THR A 152 17.55 -8.36 -0.60
N GLY A 153 18.56 -8.48 -1.46
CA GLY A 153 19.69 -9.34 -1.17
C GLY A 153 20.56 -9.69 -2.36
N GLY A 154 21.40 -10.70 -2.13
CA GLY A 154 22.45 -11.09 -3.06
C GLY A 154 23.69 -10.20 -2.97
N TRP A 155 24.82 -10.81 -2.63
CA TRP A 155 26.15 -10.20 -2.68
C TRP A 155 27.11 -11.14 -3.39
N ASP A 156 28.20 -10.62 -3.94
CA ASP A 156 29.05 -11.38 -4.87
C ASP A 156 29.67 -12.64 -4.25
N THR A 157 29.89 -12.64 -2.93
CA THR A 157 30.45 -13.78 -2.18
C THR A 157 29.40 -14.59 -1.43
N ALA A 158 28.11 -14.48 -1.80
CA ALA A 158 27.07 -15.26 -1.14
C ALA A 158 27.25 -16.76 -1.43
N PRO A 159 27.14 -17.64 -0.41
CA PRO A 159 27.21 -19.09 -0.61
C PRO A 159 26.18 -19.56 -1.63
N ASP A 160 26.48 -20.55 -2.48
CA ASP A 160 25.53 -20.99 -3.53
C ASP A 160 25.15 -19.88 -4.54
N GLY A 161 25.97 -18.81 -4.62
CA GLY A 161 25.85 -17.75 -5.61
C GLY A 161 24.87 -16.64 -5.23
N ARG A 162 25.16 -15.42 -5.73
CA ARG A 162 24.43 -14.20 -5.35
C ARG A 162 22.92 -14.23 -5.60
N TYR A 163 22.44 -15.02 -6.55
CA TYR A 163 21.03 -15.06 -6.94
C TYR A 163 20.15 -15.95 -6.04
N ALA A 164 20.74 -16.77 -5.17
CA ALA A 164 19.98 -17.60 -4.23
C ALA A 164 19.56 -16.87 -2.94
N TRP A 165 19.97 -15.60 -2.80
CA TRP A 165 19.91 -14.80 -1.56
C TRP A 165 18.99 -13.58 -1.64
N GLY A 166 18.06 -13.56 -2.60
CA GLY A 166 16.97 -12.59 -2.60
C GLY A 166 16.12 -12.69 -1.34
N TYR A 167 15.41 -11.62 -0.99
CA TYR A 167 14.50 -11.57 0.17
C TYR A 167 15.18 -11.78 1.53
N CYS A 168 16.49 -11.52 1.61
CA CYS A 168 17.27 -11.63 2.83
C CYS A 168 17.12 -10.41 3.75
N PHE A 169 16.82 -9.24 3.17
CA PHE A 169 16.63 -7.97 3.86
C PHE A 169 15.17 -7.50 3.77
N LEU A 170 14.77 -6.72 4.78
CA LEU A 170 13.41 -6.16 4.88
C LEU A 170 13.40 -4.64 5.03
N ARG A 171 14.40 -4.07 5.70
CA ARG A 171 14.56 -2.62 5.88
C ARG A 171 15.90 -2.20 5.30
N GLU A 172 15.95 -1.01 4.77
CA GLU A 172 17.20 -0.33 4.41
C GLU A 172 18.12 -0.18 5.63
N ASN A 173 19.44 -0.20 5.43
CA ASN A 173 20.41 -0.15 6.52
C ASN A 173 20.61 1.25 7.13
N THR A 174 20.51 2.32 6.35
CA THR A 174 20.81 3.71 6.77
C THR A 174 19.65 4.34 7.55
N LEU A 175 18.41 3.87 7.36
CA LEU A 175 17.20 4.30 8.08
C LEU A 175 16.99 5.84 8.09
N ASP A 176 17.33 6.50 6.98
CA ASP A 176 17.13 7.95 6.80
C ASP A 176 15.63 8.32 6.77
N SER A 177 15.31 9.62 6.87
CA SER A 177 13.92 10.05 6.98
C SER A 177 13.12 9.83 5.70
N TYR A 178 13.74 10.04 4.54
CA TYR A 178 13.09 10.03 3.22
C TYR A 178 11.77 10.83 3.19
N CYS A 179 11.72 11.92 3.96
CA CYS A 179 10.58 12.81 3.99
C CYS A 179 10.77 13.94 2.97
N ASN A 180 9.89 14.00 1.98
CA ASN A 180 9.77 15.09 1.04
C ASN A 180 8.33 15.58 1.05
N VAL A 181 8.07 16.66 1.78
CA VAL A 181 6.71 17.21 1.91
C VAL A 181 6.26 17.73 0.54
N THR A 182 5.18 17.15 0.04
CA THR A 182 4.51 17.61 -1.18
C THR A 182 3.13 18.16 -0.82
N GLN A 183 2.46 18.83 -1.77
CA GLN A 183 1.09 19.30 -1.54
C GLN A 183 0.11 18.14 -1.27
N ALA A 184 0.37 16.95 -1.83
CA ALA A 184 -0.50 15.79 -1.70
C ALA A 184 -0.14 14.88 -0.51
N TRP A 185 1.14 14.79 -0.17
CA TRP A 185 1.65 13.85 0.84
C TRP A 185 2.55 14.56 1.84
N SER A 186 2.06 14.71 3.07
CA SER A 186 2.83 15.17 4.22
C SER A 186 3.63 14.03 4.85
N CYS A 187 4.46 14.36 5.83
CA CYS A 187 5.18 13.37 6.65
C CYS A 187 4.57 13.35 8.04
N ALA A 188 4.14 12.18 8.50
CA ALA A 188 3.61 12.04 9.85
C ALA A 188 4.73 12.28 10.89
N PRO A 189 4.45 13.00 12.00
CA PRO A 189 5.45 13.24 13.04
C PRO A 189 6.09 11.94 13.55
N GLY A 190 7.42 11.93 13.62
CA GLY A 190 8.19 10.77 14.09
C GLY A 190 8.32 9.61 13.10
N GLN A 191 7.63 9.67 11.96
CA GLN A 191 7.69 8.62 10.94
C GLN A 191 8.84 8.81 9.95
N LYS A 192 9.33 7.70 9.43
CA LYS A 192 10.40 7.64 8.42
C LYS A 192 9.99 6.71 7.27
N TYR A 193 10.41 7.09 6.07
CA TYR A 193 10.00 6.45 4.81
C TYR A 193 11.17 5.82 4.06
N PHE A 194 12.17 5.31 4.78
CA PHE A 194 13.26 4.50 4.22
C PHE A 194 12.73 3.22 3.55
N GLY A 195 13.61 2.55 2.80
CA GLY A 195 13.27 1.33 2.05
C GLY A 195 12.70 0.24 2.94
N ARG A 196 11.51 -0.27 2.59
CA ARG A 196 10.88 -1.44 3.23
C ARG A 196 10.34 -2.43 2.21
N GLY A 197 10.32 -3.70 2.59
CA GLY A 197 9.67 -4.76 1.82
C GLY A 197 10.40 -5.13 0.51
N PRO A 198 9.74 -5.95 -0.35
CA PRO A 198 10.38 -6.55 -1.51
C PRO A 198 10.88 -5.56 -2.56
N ILE A 199 10.20 -4.42 -2.72
CA ILE A 199 10.60 -3.39 -3.70
C ILE A 199 11.37 -2.23 -3.04
N GLN A 200 11.72 -2.36 -1.75
CA GLN A 200 12.33 -1.29 -0.95
C GLN A 200 11.59 0.05 -1.14
N ILE A 201 10.26 0.04 -1.01
CA ILE A 201 9.45 1.23 -1.20
C ILE A 201 9.95 2.33 -0.25
N SER A 202 10.25 3.49 -0.84
CA SER A 202 10.93 4.60 -0.18
C SER A 202 10.23 5.92 -0.49
N TYR A 203 10.37 6.91 0.39
CA TYR A 203 9.74 8.22 0.36
C TYR A 203 8.23 8.28 0.64
N ASN A 204 7.81 9.28 1.42
CA ASN A 204 6.40 9.51 1.76
C ASN A 204 5.48 9.63 0.54
N TYR A 205 5.96 10.20 -0.57
CA TYR A 205 5.19 10.30 -1.80
C TYR A 205 4.99 8.97 -2.55
N ASN A 206 5.65 7.88 -2.14
CA ASN A 206 5.34 6.53 -2.59
C ASN A 206 4.50 5.77 -1.54
N TYR A 207 4.81 5.91 -0.26
CA TYR A 207 4.01 5.31 0.83
C TYR A 207 2.55 5.81 0.82
N GLY A 208 2.34 7.10 0.59
CA GLY A 208 1.02 7.72 0.49
C GLY A 208 0.11 7.09 -0.57
N PRO A 209 0.46 7.16 -1.86
CA PRO A 209 -0.39 6.59 -2.91
C PRO A 209 -0.48 5.06 -2.83
N ALA A 210 0.57 4.36 -2.41
CA ALA A 210 0.50 2.92 -2.15
C ALA A 210 -0.54 2.61 -1.06
N GLY A 211 -0.46 3.32 0.07
CA GLY A 211 -1.40 3.16 1.17
C GLY A 211 -2.84 3.45 0.75
N GLN A 212 -3.05 4.55 0.04
CA GLN A 212 -4.36 4.92 -0.49
C GLN A 212 -4.93 3.85 -1.43
N ALA A 213 -4.14 3.35 -2.37
CA ALA A 213 -4.59 2.33 -3.32
C ALA A 213 -4.91 0.99 -2.64
N LEU A 214 -4.19 0.66 -1.56
CA LEU A 214 -4.28 -0.63 -0.88
C LEU A 214 -5.20 -0.62 0.35
N GLY A 215 -5.70 0.56 0.76
CA GLY A 215 -6.56 0.72 1.93
C GLY A 215 -5.81 0.69 3.27
N TYR A 216 -4.53 1.11 3.29
CA TYR A 216 -3.71 1.19 4.50
C TYR A 216 -3.23 2.64 4.72
N ASP A 217 -3.27 3.12 5.97
CA ASP A 217 -2.62 4.40 6.31
C ASP A 217 -1.11 4.20 6.49
N LEU A 218 -0.40 4.15 5.36
CA LEU A 218 1.06 3.99 5.32
C LEU A 218 1.82 5.30 5.52
N ILE A 219 1.14 6.45 5.56
CA ILE A 219 1.77 7.72 5.96
C ILE A 219 1.99 7.73 7.47
N SER A 220 0.97 7.36 8.25
CA SER A 220 1.07 7.32 9.70
C SER A 220 1.69 6.01 10.22
N ASN A 221 1.58 4.91 9.45
CA ASN A 221 2.05 3.57 9.85
C ASN A 221 2.95 2.92 8.78
N PRO A 222 4.06 3.57 8.36
CA PRO A 222 4.93 3.03 7.31
C PRO A 222 5.58 1.68 7.69
N ASP A 223 5.75 1.41 8.99
CA ASP A 223 6.31 0.13 9.46
C ASP A 223 5.42 -1.08 9.17
N LEU A 224 4.14 -0.90 8.83
CA LEU A 224 3.29 -2.01 8.38
C LEU A 224 3.92 -2.79 7.23
N VAL A 225 4.62 -2.10 6.32
CA VAL A 225 5.35 -2.71 5.19
C VAL A 225 6.46 -3.67 5.66
N ALA A 226 6.94 -3.53 6.89
CA ALA A 226 7.98 -4.35 7.49
C ALA A 226 7.55 -5.09 8.77
N THR A 227 6.24 -5.18 9.03
CA THR A 227 5.67 -5.98 10.12
C THR A 227 4.52 -6.87 9.67
N ASP A 228 3.89 -6.57 8.53
CA ASP A 228 2.89 -7.42 7.89
C ASP A 228 3.40 -7.86 6.51
N SER A 229 3.65 -9.17 6.37
CA SER A 229 4.19 -9.76 5.15
C SER A 229 3.28 -9.57 3.93
N THR A 230 1.95 -9.62 4.12
CA THR A 230 0.99 -9.44 3.03
C THR A 230 0.97 -7.99 2.58
N VAL A 231 0.99 -7.03 3.51
CA VAL A 231 1.13 -5.59 3.19
C VAL A 231 2.46 -5.35 2.45
N SER A 232 3.53 -5.98 2.90
CA SER A 232 4.84 -5.91 2.26
C SER A 232 4.79 -6.29 0.79
N PHE A 233 4.28 -7.49 0.47
CA PHE A 233 4.10 -7.93 -0.92
C PHE A 233 3.12 -7.06 -1.70
N LYS A 234 2.03 -6.59 -1.07
CA LYS A 234 1.07 -5.70 -1.72
C LYS A 234 1.70 -4.40 -2.16
N THR A 235 2.60 -3.79 -1.37
CA THR A 235 3.30 -2.56 -1.80
C THR A 235 4.23 -2.80 -2.99
N ALA A 236 4.90 -3.95 -3.04
CA ALA A 236 5.74 -4.33 -4.18
C ALA A 236 4.93 -4.58 -5.45
N LEU A 237 3.81 -5.30 -5.33
CA LEU A 237 2.89 -5.53 -6.43
C LEU A 237 2.23 -4.23 -6.89
N TRP A 238 1.82 -3.35 -5.97
CA TRP A 238 1.31 -2.03 -6.32
C TRP A 238 2.31 -1.27 -7.18
N PHE A 239 3.58 -1.23 -6.78
CA PHE A 239 4.61 -0.56 -7.58
C PHE A 239 4.76 -1.20 -8.96
N TRP A 240 4.77 -2.53 -9.04
CA TRP A 240 4.88 -3.29 -10.28
C TRP A 240 3.72 -3.03 -11.26
N MET A 241 2.50 -2.92 -10.73
CA MET A 241 1.26 -2.78 -11.49
C MET A 241 0.92 -1.31 -11.83
N THR A 242 1.59 -0.33 -11.23
CA THR A 242 1.20 1.09 -11.31
C THR A 242 2.11 1.88 -12.24
N PRO A 243 1.61 2.43 -13.37
CA PRO A 243 2.38 3.39 -14.17
C PRO A 243 2.58 4.70 -13.39
N GLN A 244 3.73 5.35 -13.57
CA GLN A 244 4.06 6.60 -12.88
C GLN A 244 4.70 7.61 -13.84
N GLY A 245 3.97 8.70 -14.12
CA GLY A 245 4.41 9.74 -15.04
C GLY A 245 4.69 9.17 -16.44
N ALA A 246 5.90 9.36 -16.95
CA ALA A 246 6.31 8.82 -18.25
C ALA A 246 6.67 7.32 -18.22
N LYS A 247 6.71 6.68 -17.05
CA LYS A 247 7.07 5.26 -16.92
C LYS A 247 5.80 4.40 -17.02
N PRO A 248 5.73 3.42 -17.94
CA PRO A 248 4.66 2.42 -17.93
C PRO A 248 4.77 1.53 -16.69
N SER A 249 3.74 0.73 -16.42
CA SER A 249 3.83 -0.31 -15.40
C SER A 249 4.83 -1.38 -15.81
N CYS A 250 5.50 -2.01 -14.84
CA CYS A 250 6.35 -3.18 -15.13
C CYS A 250 5.50 -4.33 -15.70
N HIS A 251 4.26 -4.47 -15.22
CA HIS A 251 3.28 -5.41 -15.76
C HIS A 251 3.08 -5.26 -17.28
N ASP A 252 2.77 -4.05 -17.76
CA ASP A 252 2.48 -3.84 -19.18
C ASP A 252 3.71 -4.10 -20.06
N VAL A 253 4.91 -3.79 -19.55
CA VAL A 253 6.16 -4.11 -20.23
C VAL A 253 6.37 -5.62 -20.31
N MET A 254 6.21 -6.33 -19.19
CA MET A 254 6.46 -7.78 -19.14
C MET A 254 5.41 -8.62 -19.85
N THR A 255 4.19 -8.09 -20.00
CA THR A 255 3.08 -8.76 -20.69
C THR A 255 2.91 -8.32 -22.14
N GLY A 256 3.79 -7.46 -22.64
CA GLY A 256 3.77 -6.99 -24.03
C GLY A 256 2.60 -6.04 -24.35
N LYS A 257 1.93 -5.48 -23.34
CA LYS A 257 0.87 -4.47 -23.50
C LYS A 257 1.43 -3.07 -23.78
N TRP A 258 2.66 -2.78 -23.33
CA TRP A 258 3.29 -1.49 -23.57
C TRP A 258 3.92 -1.40 -24.96
N THR A 259 3.71 -0.26 -25.63
CA THR A 259 4.35 0.09 -26.92
C THR A 259 5.21 1.35 -26.73
N PRO A 260 6.49 1.34 -27.14
CA PRO A 260 7.34 2.54 -27.14
C PRO A 260 6.72 3.70 -27.93
N SER A 261 6.82 4.91 -27.40
CA SER A 261 6.33 6.16 -28.02
C SER A 261 7.23 6.70 -29.12
#